data_AF-S5NYV0-F1
#
_entry.id   AF-S5NYV0-F1
#
_cell.length_a   1.000
_cell.length_b   1.000
_cell.length_c   1.000
_cell.angle_alpha   90.00
_cell.angle_beta   90.00
_cell.angle_gamma   90.00
#
_symmetry.space_group_name_H-M   'P 1'
#
loop_
_entity.id
_entity.type
_entity.pdbx_description
1 polymer ?
#
loop_
_entity_poly.entity_id
_entity_poly.type
_entity_poly.pdbx_seq_one_letter_code
_entity_poly.pdbx_strand_id
1 'polypeptide(L)'
;MYQDPDWFKEYLKDGIMYYGTEDGSGKEIAGYNYVTANGDPTSYIYFKQNGDDVTIKQVIPEGDESVAEASLHTKHITVSRLLSDYYVNQSQKDEVNGYADQLKPESQYQSDMENKN
;
A
#
# COMPACT_ATOMS: atom_id res chain seq x y z
N MET A 1 -3.90 5.73 -3.85
CA MET A 1 -4.28 6.98 -4.55
C MET A 1 -3.23 8.08 -4.45
N TYR A 2 -2.65 8.35 -3.27
CA TYR A 2 -1.56 9.33 -3.14
C TYR A 2 -0.19 8.77 -3.60
N GLN A 3 0.19 7.60 -3.08
CA GLN A 3 1.41 6.90 -3.47
C GLN A 3 1.06 5.86 -4.56
N ASP A 4 1.78 5.96 -5.69
CA ASP A 4 1.73 5.08 -6.86
C ASP A 4 0.31 4.60 -7.29
N PRO A 5 -0.57 5.53 -7.72
CA PRO A 5 -1.97 5.21 -8.01
C PRO A 5 -2.16 4.29 -9.21
N ASP A 6 -1.32 4.41 -10.25
CA ASP A 6 -1.48 3.64 -11.49
C ASP A 6 -1.12 2.18 -11.25
N TRP A 7 0.03 1.93 -10.58
CA TRP A 7 0.41 0.60 -10.10
C TRP A 7 -0.70 -0.02 -9.25
N PHE A 8 -1.19 0.70 -8.24
CA PHE A 8 -2.24 0.19 -7.36
C PHE A 8 -3.49 -0.24 -8.15
N LYS A 9 -3.93 0.59 -9.11
CA LYS A 9 -5.12 0.31 -9.93
C LYS A 9 -4.92 -0.87 -10.88
N GLU A 10 -3.74 -1.01 -11.46
CA GLU A 10 -3.39 -2.13 -12.34
C GLU A 10 -3.46 -3.46 -11.58
N TYR A 11 -2.74 -3.59 -10.46
CA TYR A 11 -2.73 -4.84 -9.68
C TYR A 11 -4.07 -5.14 -9.01
N LEU A 12 -4.85 -4.10 -8.65
CA LEU A 12 -6.20 -4.28 -8.12
C LEU A 12 -7.14 -4.87 -9.17
N LYS A 13 -7.06 -4.38 -10.41
CA LYS A 13 -7.82 -4.91 -11.55
C LYS A 13 -7.49 -6.38 -11.84
N ASP A 14 -6.22 -6.77 -11.63
CA ASP A 14 -5.77 -8.15 -11.78
C ASP A 14 -6.13 -9.04 -10.58
N GLY A 15 -6.77 -8.46 -9.55
CA GLY A 15 -7.28 -9.19 -8.38
C GLY A 15 -6.20 -9.74 -7.46
N ILE A 16 -5.01 -9.12 -7.48
CA ILE A 16 -3.81 -9.53 -6.72
C ILE A 16 -3.30 -8.43 -5.79
N MET A 17 -4.16 -7.47 -5.42
CA MET A 17 -3.86 -6.52 -4.36
C MET A 17 -4.38 -6.99 -3.01
N TYR A 18 -3.48 -6.94 -2.03
CA TYR A 18 -3.72 -7.39 -0.68
C TYR A 18 -3.47 -6.26 0.33
N TYR A 19 -4.03 -6.41 1.53
CA TYR A 19 -3.77 -5.54 2.67
C TYR A 19 -3.40 -6.35 3.92
N GLY A 20 -2.59 -5.77 4.79
CA GLY A 20 -2.16 -6.41 6.03
C GLY A 20 -1.62 -5.41 7.04
N THR A 21 -1.11 -5.95 8.15
CA THR A 21 -0.43 -5.19 9.21
C THR A 21 0.88 -5.88 9.55
N GLU A 22 1.97 -5.14 9.60
CA GLU A 22 3.29 -5.68 9.98
C GLU A 22 3.30 -5.96 11.49
N ASP A 23 3.49 -7.22 11.86
CA ASP A 23 3.37 -7.75 13.22
C ASP A 23 4.51 -7.37 14.17
N GLY A 24 5.54 -6.68 13.67
CA GLY A 24 6.44 -5.87 14.48
C GLY A 24 7.72 -6.55 14.97
N SER A 25 8.24 -7.54 14.25
CA SER A 25 9.55 -8.12 14.55
C SER A 25 10.73 -7.20 14.13
N GLY A 26 11.03 -6.20 14.97
CA GLY A 26 12.32 -5.48 14.94
C GLY A 26 12.59 -4.57 13.74
N LYS A 27 11.61 -4.36 12.86
CA LYS A 27 11.71 -3.48 11.69
C LYS A 27 11.20 -2.07 12.00
N GLU A 28 11.72 -1.09 11.27
CA GLU A 28 11.29 0.32 11.32
C GLU A 28 9.80 0.54 10.93
N ILE A 29 9.17 -0.48 10.35
CA ILE A 29 7.78 -0.54 9.90
C ILE A 29 6.86 -1.33 10.85
N ALA A 30 7.34 -1.69 12.04
CA ALA A 30 6.54 -2.41 13.03
C ALA A 30 5.21 -1.70 13.35
N GLY A 31 4.10 -2.42 13.22
CA GLY A 31 2.75 -1.89 13.45
C GLY A 31 2.26 -0.89 12.39
N TYR A 32 2.88 -0.86 11.21
CA TYR A 32 2.33 -0.18 10.04
C TYR A 32 1.32 -1.11 9.35
N ASN A 33 0.26 -0.54 8.80
CA ASN A 33 -0.55 -1.23 7.82
C ASN A 33 0.15 -1.18 6.46
N TYR A 34 -0.18 -2.08 5.56
CA TYR A 34 0.34 -2.04 4.20
C TYR A 34 -0.68 -2.51 3.18
N VAL A 35 -0.47 -2.06 1.95
CA VAL A 35 -1.01 -2.71 0.76
C VAL A 35 0.15 -3.30 -0.04
N THR A 36 -0.08 -4.44 -0.68
CA THR A 36 0.96 -5.14 -1.45
C THR A 36 0.38 -5.97 -2.59
N ALA A 37 1.14 -6.07 -3.68
CA ALA A 37 0.93 -7.08 -4.71
C ALA A 37 1.73 -8.38 -4.44
N ASN A 38 2.39 -8.46 -3.27
CA ASN A 38 3.44 -9.42 -2.92
C ASN A 38 4.62 -9.39 -3.93
N GLY A 39 5.54 -10.35 -3.84
CA GLY A 39 6.74 -10.40 -4.68
C GLY A 39 7.96 -9.86 -3.95
N ASP A 40 8.48 -8.70 -4.38
CA ASP A 40 9.67 -8.09 -3.82
C ASP A 40 9.35 -6.87 -2.89
N PRO A 41 10.33 -6.37 -2.11
CA PRO A 41 10.11 -5.27 -1.17
C PRO A 41 9.53 -3.97 -1.77
N THR A 42 9.68 -3.71 -3.06
CA THR A 42 9.16 -2.49 -3.71
C THR A 42 7.64 -2.50 -3.87
N SER A 43 7.02 -3.69 -3.81
CA SER A 43 5.57 -3.86 -3.93
C SER A 43 4.81 -3.53 -2.66
N TYR A 44 5.49 -3.24 -1.56
CA TYR A 44 4.88 -2.90 -0.28
C TYR A 44 4.83 -1.39 -0.08
N ILE A 45 3.62 -0.85 0.08
CA ILE A 45 3.41 0.51 0.55
C ILE A 45 2.91 0.44 1.99
N TYR A 46 3.79 0.75 2.92
CA TYR A 46 3.50 0.81 4.35
C TYR A 46 2.94 2.18 4.72
N PHE A 47 1.96 2.22 5.61
CA PHE A 47 1.41 3.45 6.14
C PHE A 47 0.98 3.32 7.60
N LYS A 48 1.13 4.42 8.34
CA LYS A 48 0.67 4.54 9.73
C LYS A 48 0.11 5.93 9.96
N GLN A 49 -1.09 5.97 10.51
CA GLN A 49 -1.76 7.21 10.89
C GLN A 49 -1.56 7.49 12.38
N ASN A 50 -1.14 8.70 12.71
CA ASN A 50 -1.06 9.22 14.07
C ASN A 50 -1.82 10.56 14.12
N GLY A 51 -3.10 10.51 14.50
CA GLY A 51 -3.97 11.70 14.43
C GLY A 51 -4.21 12.12 12.98
N ASP A 52 -3.87 13.37 12.64
CA ASP A 52 -3.98 13.89 11.28
C ASP A 52 -2.74 13.59 10.42
N ASP A 53 -1.59 13.21 11.00
CA ASP A 53 -0.40 12.84 10.23
C ASP A 53 -0.46 11.38 9.77
N VAL A 54 -0.11 11.14 8.52
CA VAL A 54 0.06 9.83 7.91
C VAL A 54 1.49 9.72 7.41
N THR A 55 2.25 8.81 8.02
CA THR A 55 3.57 8.42 7.54
C THR A 55 3.42 7.30 6.53
N ILE A 56 4.00 7.43 5.34
CA ILE A 56 4.04 6.44 4.28
C ILE A 56 5.49 6.03 4.05
N LYS A 57 5.75 4.73 3.93
CA LYS A 57 7.08 4.17 3.64
C LYS A 57 7.03 3.17 2.48
N GLN A 58 8.02 3.21 1.60
CA GLN A 58 8.16 2.27 0.48
C GLN A 58 9.64 2.13 0.12
N VAL A 59 10.05 0.94 -0.31
CA VAL A 59 11.39 0.74 -0.90
C VAL A 59 11.36 1.26 -2.33
N ILE A 60 12.22 2.22 -2.64
CA ILE A 60 12.34 2.82 -3.97
C ILE A 60 13.84 2.82 -4.33
N PRO A 61 14.30 1.92 -5.21
CA PRO A 61 15.68 1.95 -5.68
C PRO A 61 15.96 3.23 -6.47
N GLU A 62 17.08 3.89 -6.20
CA GLU A 62 17.52 5.07 -6.93
C GLU A 62 18.81 4.82 -7.72
N GLY A 63 18.90 5.35 -8.94
CA GLY A 63 20.08 5.18 -9.79
C GLY A 63 20.33 3.71 -10.15
N ASP A 64 21.50 3.21 -9.78
CA ASP A 64 21.95 1.83 -10.07
C ASP A 64 21.78 0.89 -8.86
N GLU A 65 21.08 1.32 -7.80
CA GLU A 65 20.83 0.50 -6.62
C GLU A 65 19.96 -0.73 -6.94
N SER A 66 20.32 -1.88 -6.36
CA SER A 66 19.43 -3.03 -6.35
C SER A 66 18.33 -2.86 -5.29
N VAL A 67 17.23 -3.62 -5.43
CA VAL A 67 16.15 -3.65 -4.43
C VAL A 67 16.64 -4.06 -3.02
N ALA A 68 17.70 -4.88 -2.96
CA ALA A 68 18.29 -5.32 -1.70
C ALA A 68 19.12 -4.24 -1.00
N GLU A 69 19.62 -3.26 -1.76
CA GLU A 69 20.42 -2.13 -1.27
C GLU A 69 19.56 -0.89 -1.00
N ALA A 70 18.43 -0.79 -1.69
CA ALA A 70 17.51 0.34 -1.61
C ALA A 70 16.95 0.54 -0.19
N SER A 71 16.92 1.80 0.24
CA SER A 71 16.39 2.19 1.55
C SER A 71 14.86 2.42 1.52
N LEU A 72 14.26 2.50 2.71
CA LEU A 72 12.85 2.90 2.85
C LEU A 72 12.71 4.41 2.70
N HIS A 73 12.06 4.85 1.63
CA HIS A 73 11.68 6.24 1.45
C HIS A 73 10.49 6.57 2.33
N THR A 74 10.61 7.62 3.14
CA THR A 74 9.56 8.08 4.04
C THR A 74 8.93 9.37 3.51
N LYS A 75 7.59 9.40 3.46
CA LYS A 75 6.80 10.59 3.15
C LYS A 75 5.77 10.83 4.23
N HIS A 76 5.43 12.11 4.44
CA HIS A 76 4.35 12.52 5.32
C HIS A 76 3.26 13.21 4.53
N ILE A 77 2.02 12.91 4.86
CA ILE A 77 0.83 13.58 4.33
C ILE A 77 -0.21 13.67 5.44
N THR A 78 -1.11 14.64 5.38
CA THR A 78 -2.20 14.73 6.37
C THR A 78 -3.46 14.00 5.88
N VAL A 79 -4.24 13.44 6.79
CA VAL A 79 -5.58 12.91 6.50
C VAL A 79 -6.45 13.99 5.88
N SER A 80 -6.42 15.20 6.43
CA SER A 80 -7.16 16.35 5.89
C SER A 80 -6.85 16.61 4.42
N ARG A 81 -5.57 16.53 4.03
CA ARG A 81 -5.15 16.65 2.62
C ARG A 81 -5.61 15.48 1.77
N LEU A 82 -5.50 14.24 2.26
CA LEU A 82 -5.97 13.05 1.53
C LEU A 82 -7.48 13.13 1.25
N LEU A 83 -8.27 13.55 2.24
CA LEU A 83 -9.71 13.72 2.10
C LEU A 83 -10.05 14.84 1.09
N SER A 84 -9.33 15.96 1.15
CA SER A 84 -9.51 17.08 0.24
C SER A 84 -9.12 16.76 -1.21
N ASP A 85 -8.16 15.87 -1.43
CA ASP A 85 -7.69 15.57 -2.78
C ASP A 85 -8.47 14.41 -3.39
N TYR A 86 -8.86 13.40 -2.59
CA TYR A 86 -9.34 12.11 -3.09
C TYR A 86 -10.72 11.67 -2.56
N TYR A 87 -11.37 12.42 -1.66
CA TYR A 87 -12.60 11.94 -1.00
C TYR A 87 -13.67 13.04 -0.79
N VAL A 88 -13.75 14.01 -1.72
CA VAL A 88 -14.60 15.21 -1.56
C VAL A 88 -16.04 14.94 -1.96
N ASN A 89 -16.26 14.55 -3.21
CA ASN A 89 -17.60 14.36 -3.78
C ASN A 89 -18.00 12.88 -3.81
N GLN A 90 -19.29 12.60 -4.03
CA GLN A 90 -19.82 11.24 -3.97
C GLN A 90 -19.12 10.30 -4.95
N SER A 91 -18.84 10.74 -6.19
CA SER A 91 -18.15 9.91 -7.18
C SER A 91 -16.75 9.49 -6.72
N GLN A 92 -15.99 10.38 -6.08
CA GLN A 92 -14.68 10.05 -5.52
C GLN A 92 -14.79 9.08 -4.34
N LYS A 93 -15.81 9.25 -3.50
CA LYS A 93 -16.06 8.35 -2.37
C LYS A 93 -16.41 6.95 -2.86
N ASP A 94 -17.27 6.86 -3.87
CA ASP A 94 -17.67 5.59 -4.48
C ASP A 94 -16.47 4.90 -5.13
N GLU A 95 -15.61 5.65 -5.83
CA GLU A 95 -14.37 5.12 -6.41
C GLU A 95 -13.42 4.58 -5.33
N VAL A 96 -13.10 5.37 -4.32
CA VAL A 96 -12.16 4.97 -3.25
C VAL A 96 -12.71 3.80 -2.42
N ASN A 97 -13.99 3.84 -2.07
CA ASN A 97 -14.63 2.73 -1.35
C ASN A 97 -14.66 1.47 -2.21
N GLY A 98 -15.00 1.60 -3.49
CA GLY A 98 -14.98 0.48 -4.43
C GLY A 98 -13.60 -0.15 -4.58
N TYR A 99 -12.52 0.63 -4.46
CA TYR A 99 -11.17 0.09 -4.40
C TYR A 99 -10.87 -0.63 -3.09
N ALA A 100 -11.27 -0.06 -1.96
CA ALA A 100 -11.07 -0.69 -0.65
C ALA A 100 -11.81 -2.04 -0.55
N ASP A 101 -13.03 -2.13 -1.08
CA ASP A 101 -13.85 -3.34 -1.07
C ASP A 101 -13.26 -4.49 -1.91
N GLN A 102 -12.38 -4.17 -2.87
CA GLN A 102 -11.70 -5.15 -3.73
C GLN A 102 -10.41 -5.69 -3.10
N LEU A 103 -9.87 -5.05 -2.05
CA LEU A 103 -8.66 -5.51 -1.40
C LEU A 103 -8.91 -6.79 -0.61
N LYS A 104 -8.00 -7.74 -0.76
CA LYS A 104 -8.03 -9.02 -0.02
C LYS A 104 -7.10 -8.96 1.18
N PRO A 105 -7.41 -9.62 2.30
CA PRO A 105 -6.42 -9.75 3.38
C PRO A 105 -5.22 -10.56 2.86
N GLU A 106 -4.01 -10.14 3.18
CA GLU A 106 -2.77 -10.77 2.69
C GLU A 106 -2.61 -12.23 3.12
N SER A 107 -3.27 -12.64 4.21
CA SER A 107 -3.39 -14.05 4.61
C SER A 107 -4.03 -14.96 3.55
N GLN A 108 -4.73 -14.42 2.54
CA GLN A 108 -5.28 -15.18 1.42
C GLN A 108 -4.30 -15.35 0.25
N TYR A 109 -3.14 -14.69 0.27
CA TYR A 109 -2.21 -14.70 -0.86
C TYR A 109 -1.77 -16.12 -1.25
N GLN A 110 -1.36 -16.93 -0.28
CA GLN A 110 -0.88 -18.30 -0.54
C GLN A 110 -1.97 -19.16 -1.19
N SER A 111 -3.20 -19.12 -0.66
CA SER A 111 -4.33 -19.85 -1.25
C SER A 111 -4.68 -19.36 -2.66
N ASP A 112 -4.55 -18.06 -2.93
CA ASP A 112 -4.80 -17.51 -4.27
C ASP A 112 -3.74 -17.95 -5.29
N MET A 113 -2.48 -18.10 -4.86
CA MET A 113 -1.40 -18.57 -5.72
C MET A 113 -1.49 -20.06 -6.01
N GLU A 114 -1.87 -20.87 -5.02
CA GLU A 114 -2.07 -22.32 -5.21
C GLU A 114 -3.20 -22.62 -6.20
N ASN A 115 -4.30 -21.86 -6.16
CA ASN A 115 -5.45 -22.06 -7.05
C ASN A 115 -5.25 -21.52 -8.47
N LYS A 116 -4.13 -20.83 -8.76
CA LYS A 116 -3.78 -20.31 -10.09
C LYS A 116 -2.86 -21.25 -10.89
N ASN A 117 -2.32 -22.30 -10.26
CA ASN A 117 -1.45 -23.31 -10.87
C ASN A 117 -2.22 -24.58 -11.25
#